data_AF-A0A378RJN4-F1
#
_entry.id   AF-A0A378RJN4-F1
#
_cell.length_a   1.000
_cell.length_b   1.000
_cell.length_c   1.000
_cell.angle_alpha   90.00
_cell.angle_beta   90.00
_cell.angle_gamma   90.00
#
_symmetry.space_group_name_H-M   'P 1'
#
loop_
_entity.id
_entity.type
_entity.pdbx_description
1 polymer ?
#
loop_
_entity_poly.entity_id
_entity_poly.type
_entity_poly.pdbx_seq_one_letter_code
_entity_poly.pdbx_strand_id
1 'polypeptide(L)'
;MDQKKSREFIAFLSELMRKEENSWMFSELLSSLTKDGYIKNGVDDTLLLDIYEHCLEKNLRQQAENFYRDFPLVQIKDQLIIDFIAMENARRRNNFYQFALSIYQQFENINNYIFDTEIKDLWDENRTSIVSKVCLSDNKKKLYATKEAPFITEQEMLLRNSKDKEVRWFSNRKFFIVLYYFFYKRSLTDFNNVNSLNDFTWLFKELSDCRNKVHRGDGKENTDSQNETIAKVETNTAQYYFKFYYLLEQFVYGIQNNLKDKV
;
A
#
# COMPACT_ATOMS: atom_id res chain seq x y z
N MET A 1 42.70 -16.56 -21.49
CA MET A 1 41.38 -17.02 -21.98
C MET A 1 41.16 -16.40 -23.36
N ASP A 2 40.68 -17.18 -24.34
CA ASP A 2 40.34 -16.67 -25.68
C ASP A 2 39.22 -15.63 -25.56
N GLN A 3 39.41 -14.45 -26.16
CA GLN A 3 38.50 -13.32 -26.09
C GLN A 3 37.09 -13.67 -26.60
N LYS A 4 36.98 -14.60 -27.55
CA LYS A 4 35.69 -15.12 -28.03
C LYS A 4 34.97 -15.91 -26.95
N LYS A 5 35.67 -16.84 -26.29
CA LYS A 5 35.13 -17.63 -25.17
C LYS A 5 34.74 -16.77 -23.98
N SER A 6 35.51 -15.70 -23.70
CA SER A 6 35.14 -14.72 -22.67
C SER A 6 33.83 -14.01 -22.99
N ARG A 7 33.59 -13.65 -24.26
CA ARG A 7 32.33 -13.02 -24.68
C ARG A 7 31.15 -13.98 -24.63
N GLU A 8 31.34 -15.23 -25.01
CA GLU A 8 30.33 -16.29 -24.88
C GLU A 8 29.95 -16.52 -23.41
N PHE A 9 30.94 -16.53 -22.51
CA PHE A 9 30.71 -16.63 -21.08
C PHE A 9 29.95 -15.42 -20.51
N ILE A 10 30.29 -14.19 -20.93
CA ILE A 10 29.55 -12.98 -20.54
C ILE A 10 28.10 -13.02 -21.05
N ALA A 11 27.87 -13.47 -22.28
CA ALA A 11 26.52 -13.60 -22.83
C ALA A 11 25.68 -14.62 -22.03
N PHE A 12 26.28 -15.75 -21.68
CA PHE A 12 25.64 -16.77 -20.83
C PHE A 12 25.30 -16.24 -19.44
N LEU A 13 26.24 -15.55 -18.77
CA LEU A 13 25.98 -14.91 -17.48
C LEU A 13 24.85 -13.87 -17.57
N SER A 14 24.83 -13.07 -18.63
CA SER A 14 23.77 -12.08 -18.88
C SER A 14 22.40 -12.74 -19.04
N GLU A 15 22.34 -13.92 -19.64
CA GLU A 15 21.11 -14.69 -19.78
C GLU A 15 20.66 -15.28 -18.44
N LEU A 16 21.59 -15.78 -17.63
CA LEU A 16 21.30 -16.26 -16.27
C LEU A 16 20.79 -15.13 -15.37
N MET A 17 21.34 -13.93 -15.49
CA MET A 17 20.91 -12.74 -14.72
C MET A 17 19.47 -12.32 -15.00
N ARG A 18 18.92 -12.62 -16.18
CA ARG A 18 17.54 -12.27 -16.52
C ARG A 18 16.50 -13.10 -15.78
N LYS A 19 16.92 -14.20 -15.13
CA LYS A 19 16.03 -15.07 -14.37
C LYS A 19 16.15 -14.75 -12.87
N GLU A 20 15.04 -14.32 -12.27
CA GLU A 20 15.00 -13.91 -10.86
C GLU A 20 15.43 -15.02 -9.90
N GLU A 21 15.14 -16.28 -10.24
CA GLU A 21 15.56 -17.48 -9.50
C GLU A 21 17.08 -17.65 -9.38
N ASN A 22 17.88 -16.99 -10.22
CA ASN A 22 19.33 -17.05 -10.18
C ASN A 22 19.95 -15.91 -9.35
N SER A 23 19.14 -15.02 -8.76
CA SER A 23 19.65 -13.84 -8.05
C SER A 23 20.58 -14.20 -6.87
N TRP A 24 20.39 -15.37 -6.25
CA TRP A 24 21.25 -15.87 -5.16
C TRP A 24 22.69 -16.14 -5.63
N MET A 25 22.86 -16.67 -6.85
CA MET A 25 24.16 -17.03 -7.42
C MET A 25 25.02 -15.79 -7.63
N PHE A 26 24.41 -14.68 -8.06
CA PHE A 26 25.11 -13.42 -8.27
C PHE A 26 25.49 -12.76 -6.95
N SER A 27 24.64 -12.84 -5.93
CA SER A 27 24.98 -12.41 -4.57
C SER A 27 26.15 -13.21 -3.98
N GLU A 28 26.20 -14.52 -4.22
CA GLU A 28 27.32 -15.38 -3.83
C GLU A 28 28.61 -15.06 -4.60
N LEU A 29 28.50 -14.84 -5.91
CA LEU A 29 29.63 -14.45 -6.76
C LEU A 29 30.23 -13.13 -6.27
N LEU A 30 29.39 -12.13 -6.01
CA LEU A 30 29.79 -10.84 -5.44
C LEU A 30 30.47 -11.02 -4.08
N SER A 31 29.89 -11.84 -3.19
CA SER A 31 30.46 -12.14 -1.87
C SER A 31 31.84 -12.79 -1.98
N SER A 32 32.02 -13.76 -2.89
CA SER A 32 33.30 -14.43 -3.11
C SER A 32 34.34 -13.46 -3.69
N LEU A 33 33.98 -12.68 -4.71
CA LEU A 33 34.88 -11.72 -5.34
C LEU A 33 35.31 -10.59 -4.38
N THR A 34 34.41 -10.21 -3.46
CA THR A 34 34.71 -9.26 -2.39
C THR A 34 35.64 -9.87 -1.35
N LYS A 35 35.37 -11.11 -0.92
CA LYS A 35 36.20 -11.85 0.04
C LYS A 35 37.63 -12.06 -0.48
N ASP A 36 37.75 -12.35 -1.77
CA ASP A 36 39.04 -12.62 -2.41
C ASP A 36 39.78 -11.33 -2.83
N GLY A 37 39.22 -10.15 -2.53
CA GLY A 37 39.87 -8.86 -2.74
C GLY A 37 39.98 -8.42 -4.20
N TYR A 38 39.28 -9.09 -5.12
CA TYR A 38 39.13 -8.69 -6.51
C TYR A 38 38.22 -7.46 -6.65
N ILE A 39 37.32 -7.27 -5.68
CA ILE A 39 36.50 -6.08 -5.50
C ILE A 39 37.04 -5.35 -4.27
N LYS A 40 37.60 -4.14 -4.44
CA LYS A 40 38.12 -3.31 -3.35
C LYS A 40 37.19 -2.12 -3.18
N ASN A 41 36.63 -1.96 -1.97
CA ASN A 41 35.84 -0.79 -1.58
C ASN A 41 36.46 0.52 -2.11
N GLY A 42 35.94 1.04 -3.22
CA GLY A 42 36.31 2.33 -3.77
C GLY A 42 36.68 2.34 -5.25
N VAL A 43 35.77 2.90 -6.04
CA VAL A 43 36.01 3.78 -7.20
C VAL A 43 36.16 3.15 -8.61
N ASP A 44 36.11 1.83 -8.79
CA ASP A 44 35.86 1.25 -10.15
C ASP A 44 34.79 0.13 -10.17
N ASP A 45 33.99 0.11 -9.10
CA ASP A 45 32.94 -0.87 -8.79
C ASP A 45 31.54 -0.42 -9.23
N THR A 46 31.41 0.72 -9.91
CA THR A 46 30.10 1.25 -10.32
C THR A 46 29.44 0.35 -11.36
N LEU A 47 30.14 -0.15 -12.38
CA LEU A 47 29.49 -0.84 -13.49
C LEU A 47 28.69 -2.10 -13.09
N LEU A 48 29.22 -2.96 -12.21
CA LEU A 48 28.53 -4.21 -11.84
C LEU A 48 27.39 -3.98 -10.85
N LEU A 49 27.59 -3.04 -9.91
CA LEU A 49 26.54 -2.53 -9.02
C LEU A 49 25.46 -1.79 -9.82
N ASP A 50 25.83 -0.94 -10.77
CA ASP A 50 24.94 -0.22 -11.67
C ASP A 50 24.15 -1.20 -12.54
N ILE A 51 24.78 -2.27 -13.04
CA ILE A 51 24.07 -3.32 -13.78
C ILE A 51 23.09 -4.06 -12.88
N TYR A 52 23.47 -4.42 -11.65
CA TYR A 52 22.59 -5.09 -10.70
C TYR A 52 21.42 -4.20 -10.29
N GLU A 53 21.69 -2.95 -9.89
CA GLU A 53 20.67 -1.95 -9.55
C GLU A 53 19.79 -1.61 -10.76
N HIS A 54 20.35 -1.52 -11.97
CA HIS A 54 19.57 -1.32 -13.20
C HIS A 54 18.68 -2.52 -13.51
N CYS A 55 19.17 -3.76 -13.36
CA CYS A 55 18.36 -4.97 -13.51
C CYS A 55 17.26 -5.04 -12.45
N LEU A 56 17.55 -4.69 -11.20
CA LEU A 56 16.58 -4.61 -10.12
C LEU A 56 15.52 -3.55 -10.40
N GLU A 57 15.92 -2.33 -10.74
CA GLU A 57 15.01 -1.23 -11.03
C GLU A 57 14.10 -1.58 -12.21
N LYS A 58 14.65 -2.19 -13.27
CA LYS A 58 13.86 -2.66 -14.41
C LYS A 58 12.85 -3.73 -14.00
N ASN A 59 13.24 -4.70 -13.18
CA ASN A 59 12.34 -5.74 -12.70
C ASN A 59 11.23 -5.17 -11.81
N LEU A 60 11.58 -4.27 -10.88
CA LEU A 60 10.62 -3.61 -9.99
C LEU A 60 9.65 -2.73 -10.76
N ARG A 61 10.14 -1.98 -11.74
CA ARG A 61 9.30 -1.19 -12.64
C ARG A 61 8.33 -2.07 -13.42
N GLN A 62 8.81 -3.18 -13.99
CA GLN A 62 7.95 -4.13 -14.68
C GLN A 62 6.88 -4.74 -13.76
N GLN A 63 7.23 -5.07 -12.52
CA GLN A 63 6.29 -5.56 -11.51
C GLN A 63 5.22 -4.50 -11.18
N ALA A 64 5.63 -3.25 -10.96
CA ALA A 64 4.72 -2.13 -10.69
C ALA A 64 3.78 -1.84 -11.87
N GLU A 65 4.32 -1.80 -13.09
CA GLU A 65 3.55 -1.62 -14.32
C GLU A 65 2.55 -2.75 -14.55
N ASN A 66 2.92 -3.99 -14.18
CA ASN A 66 2.02 -5.14 -14.23
C ASN A 66 0.92 -5.06 -13.16
N PHE A 67 1.28 -4.69 -11.93
CA PHE A 67 0.34 -4.54 -10.82
C PHE A 67 -0.74 -3.50 -11.13
N TYR A 68 -0.35 -2.36 -11.72
CA TYR A 68 -1.28 -1.29 -12.11
C TYR A 68 -1.70 -1.34 -13.59
N ARG A 69 -1.46 -2.46 -14.29
CA ARG A 69 -1.67 -2.56 -15.75
C ARG A 69 -3.06 -2.09 -16.14
N ASP A 70 -4.04 -2.63 -15.44
CA ASP A 70 -5.47 -2.50 -15.73
C ASP A 70 -6.17 -1.48 -14.81
N PHE A 71 -5.41 -0.70 -14.05
CA PHE A 71 -5.94 0.27 -13.12
C PHE A 71 -6.49 1.50 -13.86
N PRO A 72 -7.73 1.93 -13.60
CA PRO A 72 -8.43 2.93 -14.44
C PRO A 72 -7.92 4.36 -14.25
N LEU A 73 -7.20 4.66 -13.17
CA LEU A 73 -6.74 6.01 -12.84
C LEU A 73 -5.39 6.33 -13.50
N VAL A 74 -5.41 6.52 -14.82
CA VAL A 74 -4.20 6.72 -15.64
C VAL A 74 -3.40 7.96 -15.19
N GLN A 75 -4.08 9.01 -14.72
CA GLN A 75 -3.50 10.30 -14.35
C GLN A 75 -2.54 10.22 -13.17
N ILE A 76 -2.70 9.24 -12.29
CA ILE A 76 -1.84 9.04 -11.12
C ILE A 76 -0.93 7.81 -11.25
N LYS A 77 -1.03 7.05 -12.35
CA LYS A 77 -0.37 5.75 -12.51
C LYS A 77 1.15 5.84 -12.40
N ASP A 78 1.76 6.87 -12.97
CA ASP A 78 3.22 7.06 -12.89
C ASP A 78 3.69 7.26 -11.44
N GLN A 79 2.95 8.04 -10.65
CA GLN A 79 3.25 8.23 -9.23
C GLN A 79 3.07 6.92 -8.45
N LEU A 80 2.02 6.14 -8.74
CA LEU A 80 1.81 4.83 -8.12
C LEU A 80 2.93 3.84 -8.43
N ILE A 81 3.47 3.86 -9.65
CA ILE A 81 4.63 3.06 -10.02
C ILE A 81 5.86 3.46 -9.20
N ILE A 82 6.12 4.77 -9.06
CA ILE A 82 7.24 5.29 -8.26
C ILE A 82 7.11 4.85 -6.80
N ASP A 83 5.93 5.01 -6.20
CA ASP A 83 5.67 4.65 -4.81
C ASP A 83 5.77 3.13 -4.59
N PHE A 84 5.33 2.31 -5.56
CA PHE A 84 5.48 0.85 -5.53
C PHE A 84 6.95 0.43 -5.54
N ILE A 85 7.77 1.02 -6.42
CA ILE A 85 9.20 0.75 -6.47
C ILE A 85 9.87 1.15 -5.14
N ALA A 86 9.50 2.31 -4.58
CA ALA A 86 10.00 2.76 -3.28
C ALA A 86 9.59 1.80 -2.15
N MET A 87 8.36 1.28 -2.18
CA MET A 87 7.86 0.28 -1.25
C MET A 87 8.69 -1.01 -1.33
N GLU A 88 8.89 -1.58 -2.52
CA GLU A 88 9.67 -2.81 -2.71
C GLU A 88 11.14 -2.64 -2.31
N ASN A 89 11.75 -1.49 -2.64
CA ASN A 89 13.12 -1.18 -2.21
C ASN A 89 13.23 -1.12 -0.68
N ALA A 90 12.27 -0.50 -0.01
CA ALA A 90 12.23 -0.46 1.44
C ALA A 90 12.04 -1.86 2.05
N ARG A 91 11.17 -2.68 1.46
CA ARG A 91 10.96 -4.09 1.86
C ARG A 91 12.24 -4.90 1.79
N ARG A 92 12.97 -4.82 0.66
CA ARG A 92 14.23 -5.55 0.41
C ARG A 92 15.34 -5.15 1.37
N ARG A 93 15.38 -3.86 1.74
CA ARG A 93 16.31 -3.31 2.73
C ARG A 93 15.86 -3.54 4.19
N ASN A 94 14.76 -4.28 4.40
CA ASN A 94 14.12 -4.48 5.70
C ASN A 94 13.80 -3.17 6.45
N ASN A 95 13.59 -2.07 5.73
CA ASN A 95 13.17 -0.80 6.32
C ASN A 95 11.63 -0.75 6.38
N PHE A 96 11.09 -1.30 7.47
CA PHE A 96 9.64 -1.46 7.65
C PHE A 96 8.89 -0.11 7.64
N TYR A 97 9.46 0.92 8.27
CA TYR A 97 8.80 2.22 8.37
C TYR A 97 8.79 2.97 7.04
N GLN A 98 9.87 2.88 6.27
CA GLN A 98 9.88 3.41 4.90
C GLN A 98 8.93 2.63 4.00
N PHE A 99 8.83 1.30 4.18
CA PHE A 99 7.83 0.48 3.47
C PHE A 99 6.40 0.94 3.80
N ALA A 100 6.09 1.15 5.09
CA ALA A 100 4.80 1.66 5.54
C ALA A 100 4.51 3.07 4.99
N LEU A 101 5.52 3.94 4.89
CA LEU A 101 5.36 5.25 4.24
C LEU A 101 5.02 5.12 2.75
N SER A 102 5.82 4.35 1.99
CA SER A 102 5.64 4.21 0.54
C SER A 102 4.32 3.54 0.17
N ILE A 103 3.86 2.56 0.94
CA ILE A 103 2.55 1.94 0.72
C ILE A 103 1.40 2.90 1.09
N TYR A 104 1.55 3.67 2.17
CA TYR A 104 0.57 4.71 2.53
C TYR A 104 0.42 5.77 1.44
N GLN A 105 1.53 6.19 0.81
CA GLN A 105 1.51 7.17 -0.29
C GLN A 105 0.66 6.70 -1.47
N GLN A 106 0.70 5.40 -1.81
CA GLN A 106 -0.16 4.82 -2.84
C GLN A 106 -1.65 4.97 -2.48
N PHE A 107 -2.04 4.65 -1.24
CA PHE A 107 -3.41 4.87 -0.77
C PHE A 107 -3.78 6.35 -0.77
N GLU A 108 -2.89 7.23 -0.29
CA GLU A 108 -3.14 8.67 -0.21
C GLU A 108 -3.39 9.25 -1.60
N ASN A 109 -2.58 8.87 -2.59
CA ASN A 109 -2.73 9.29 -3.97
C ASN A 109 -4.07 8.82 -4.57
N ILE A 110 -4.40 7.52 -4.43
CA ILE A 110 -5.66 6.97 -4.94
C ILE A 110 -6.87 7.62 -4.24
N ASN A 111 -6.85 7.69 -2.90
CA ASN A 111 -7.95 8.24 -2.11
C ASN A 111 -8.19 9.70 -2.42
N ASN A 112 -7.15 10.53 -2.49
CA ASN A 112 -7.31 11.94 -2.79
C ASN A 112 -7.87 12.14 -4.20
N TYR A 113 -7.32 11.42 -5.19
CA TYR A 113 -7.80 11.52 -6.57
C TYR A 113 -9.28 11.13 -6.68
N ILE A 114 -9.66 9.94 -6.22
CA ILE A 114 -11.06 9.47 -6.26
C ILE A 114 -11.95 10.39 -5.46
N PHE A 115 -11.52 10.82 -4.27
CA PHE A 115 -12.33 11.68 -3.44
C PHE A 115 -12.65 13.00 -4.16
N ASP A 116 -11.63 13.66 -4.71
CA ASP A 116 -11.78 14.97 -5.35
C ASP A 116 -12.50 14.91 -6.69
N THR A 117 -12.41 13.78 -7.43
CA THR A 117 -13.03 13.63 -8.76
C THR A 117 -14.41 12.98 -8.75
N GLU A 118 -14.69 12.09 -7.79
CA GLU A 118 -15.90 11.26 -7.83
C GLU A 118 -16.79 11.40 -6.59
N ILE A 119 -16.24 11.68 -5.40
CA ILE A 119 -17.01 11.59 -4.15
C ILE A 119 -17.42 12.96 -3.63
N LYS A 120 -16.54 13.96 -3.73
CA LYS A 120 -16.72 15.26 -3.07
C LYS A 120 -18.05 15.92 -3.43
N ASP A 121 -18.41 15.92 -4.71
CA ASP A 121 -19.66 16.53 -5.17
C ASP A 121 -20.87 15.66 -4.84
N LEU A 122 -20.75 14.33 -4.95
CA LEU A 122 -21.82 13.39 -4.59
C LEU A 122 -22.14 13.40 -3.09
N TRP A 123 -21.17 13.74 -2.25
CA TRP A 123 -21.31 13.70 -0.80
C TRP A 123 -22.40 14.63 -0.30
N ASP A 124 -22.45 15.86 -0.81
CA ASP A 124 -23.40 16.86 -0.32
C ASP A 124 -24.85 16.46 -0.60
N GLU A 125 -25.08 15.71 -1.68
CA GLU A 125 -26.38 15.14 -2.05
C GLU A 125 -26.72 13.89 -1.24
N ASN A 126 -25.73 13.03 -0.97
CA ASN A 126 -25.96 11.67 -0.47
C ASN A 126 -25.72 11.49 1.03
N ARG A 127 -25.18 12.47 1.75
CA ARG A 127 -24.81 12.32 3.18
C ARG A 127 -25.97 11.87 4.09
N THR A 128 -27.21 12.19 3.73
CA THR A 128 -28.42 11.78 4.46
C THR A 128 -29.05 10.49 3.93
N SER A 129 -28.48 9.89 2.89
CA SER A 129 -28.94 8.60 2.36
C SER A 129 -28.72 7.49 3.37
N ILE A 130 -29.68 6.58 3.43
CA ILE A 130 -29.68 5.46 4.36
C ILE A 130 -28.70 4.38 3.88
N VAL A 131 -27.82 3.95 4.77
CA VAL A 131 -27.00 2.75 4.63
C VAL A 131 -27.84 1.54 5.02
N SER A 132 -27.99 0.58 4.11
CA SER A 132 -28.82 -0.61 4.36
C SER A 132 -28.18 -1.55 5.40
N LYS A 133 -28.95 -1.98 6.41
CA LYS A 133 -28.62 -3.12 7.31
C LYS A 133 -27.33 -3.00 8.13
N VAL A 134 -26.89 -1.78 8.44
CA VAL A 134 -25.72 -1.52 9.28
C VAL A 134 -26.06 -0.56 10.41
N CYS A 135 -25.41 -0.78 11.55
CA CYS A 135 -25.50 0.05 12.75
C CYS A 135 -24.14 0.44 13.32
N LEU A 136 -24.16 1.41 14.24
CA LEU A 136 -23.03 1.78 15.08
C LEU A 136 -23.11 1.06 16.43
N SER A 137 -21.97 0.53 16.91
CA SER A 137 -21.81 0.07 18.29
C SER A 137 -22.14 1.18 19.30
N ASP A 138 -22.50 0.82 20.54
CA ASP A 138 -22.90 1.78 21.57
C ASP A 138 -21.85 2.89 21.80
N ASN A 139 -20.56 2.56 21.65
CA ASN A 139 -19.45 3.50 21.76
C ASN A 139 -19.09 4.23 20.43
N LYS A 140 -19.89 4.03 19.38
CA LYS A 140 -19.71 4.49 17.99
C LYS A 140 -18.40 4.09 17.32
N LYS A 141 -17.58 3.21 17.90
CA LYS A 141 -16.26 2.86 17.35
C LYS A 141 -16.33 1.85 16.20
N LYS A 142 -17.37 1.02 16.13
CA LYS A 142 -17.48 -0.08 15.15
C LYS A 142 -18.83 -0.08 14.46
N LEU A 143 -18.82 -0.53 13.20
CA LEU A 143 -20.04 -0.90 12.50
C LEU A 143 -20.38 -2.35 12.77
N TYR A 144 -21.66 -2.70 12.83
CA TYR A 144 -22.13 -4.09 12.88
C TYR A 144 -23.37 -4.26 12.00
N ALA A 145 -23.59 -5.48 11.51
CA ALA A 145 -24.82 -5.85 10.80
C ALA A 145 -25.56 -6.94 11.60
N THR A 146 -26.79 -6.66 12.00
CA THR A 146 -27.74 -7.62 12.56
C THR A 146 -29.11 -7.43 11.91
N LYS A 147 -30.00 -8.43 11.99
CA LYS A 147 -31.36 -8.33 11.43
C LYS A 147 -32.21 -7.21 12.06
N GLU A 148 -31.88 -6.82 13.28
CA GLU A 148 -32.63 -5.87 14.12
C GLU A 148 -31.93 -4.51 14.24
N ALA A 149 -30.77 -4.33 13.58
CA ALA A 149 -30.02 -3.09 13.58
C ALA A 149 -30.85 -1.94 12.98
N PRO A 150 -31.06 -0.81 13.69
CA PRO A 150 -31.62 0.39 13.08
C PRO A 150 -30.77 0.87 11.89
N PHE A 151 -31.42 1.52 10.92
CA PHE A 151 -30.71 2.10 9.79
C PHE A 151 -29.95 3.36 10.20
N ILE A 152 -28.76 3.56 9.64
CA ILE A 152 -27.96 4.78 9.80
C ILE A 152 -27.77 5.47 8.45
N THR A 153 -27.48 6.77 8.47
CA THR A 153 -27.12 7.55 7.28
C THR A 153 -25.64 7.39 6.91
N GLU A 154 -25.26 7.75 5.68
CA GLU A 154 -23.85 7.79 5.26
C GLU A 154 -23.01 8.72 6.16
N GLN A 155 -23.60 9.84 6.60
CA GLN A 155 -22.99 10.75 7.57
C GLN A 155 -22.73 10.09 8.92
N GLU A 156 -23.72 9.42 9.49
CA GLU A 156 -23.56 8.72 10.77
C GLU A 156 -22.53 7.59 10.67
N MET A 157 -22.50 6.89 9.54
CA MET A 157 -21.50 5.87 9.25
C MET A 157 -20.07 6.41 9.25
N LEU A 158 -19.84 7.67 8.82
CA LEU A 158 -18.52 8.31 8.89
C LEU A 158 -18.20 8.90 10.27
N LEU A 159 -19.20 9.37 11.03
CA LEU A 159 -19.05 9.96 12.36
C LEU A 159 -18.92 8.90 13.47
N ARG A 160 -17.99 7.96 13.29
CA ARG A 160 -17.67 6.83 14.20
C ARG A 160 -16.91 7.25 15.48
N ASN A 161 -17.14 8.46 15.93
CA ASN A 161 -16.56 9.01 17.15
C ASN A 161 -17.62 9.88 17.79
N SER A 162 -17.97 9.58 19.04
CA SER A 162 -19.01 10.29 19.78
C SER A 162 -18.74 11.78 19.96
N LYS A 163 -17.48 12.23 19.78
CA LYS A 163 -17.09 13.64 19.85
C LYS A 163 -17.24 14.38 18.51
N ASP A 164 -17.33 13.66 17.40
CA ASP A 164 -17.34 14.27 16.08
C ASP A 164 -18.77 14.71 15.72
N LYS A 165 -18.96 16.02 15.55
CA LYS A 165 -20.25 16.62 15.17
C LYS A 165 -20.38 16.87 13.66
N GLU A 166 -19.25 16.90 12.96
CA GLU A 166 -19.17 17.23 11.53
C GLU A 166 -18.15 16.35 10.81
N VAL A 167 -18.36 16.17 9.50
CA VAL A 167 -17.42 15.41 8.68
C VAL A 167 -16.24 16.30 8.28
N ARG A 168 -15.05 15.97 8.76
CA ARG A 168 -13.75 16.50 8.32
C ARG A 168 -13.03 15.45 7.49
N TRP A 169 -12.49 15.83 6.33
CA TRP A 169 -11.92 14.89 5.36
C TRP A 169 -10.45 14.55 5.63
N PHE A 170 -10.19 13.92 6.76
CA PHE A 170 -8.89 13.30 7.05
C PHE A 170 -8.68 12.04 6.20
N SER A 171 -7.42 11.64 5.99
CA SER A 171 -7.06 10.52 5.10
C SER A 171 -7.77 9.21 5.45
N ASN A 172 -7.99 8.91 6.74
CA ASN A 172 -8.74 7.73 7.18
C ASN A 172 -10.23 7.77 6.80
N ARG A 173 -10.85 8.95 6.80
CA ARG A 173 -12.25 9.13 6.37
C ARG A 173 -12.37 9.10 4.86
N LYS A 174 -11.40 9.66 4.13
CA LYS A 174 -11.31 9.51 2.67
C LYS A 174 -11.15 8.03 2.28
N PHE A 175 -10.25 7.30 2.92
CA PHE A 175 -10.10 5.86 2.71
C PHE A 175 -11.39 5.08 2.96
N PHE A 176 -12.06 5.36 4.08
CA PHE A 176 -13.32 4.72 4.41
C PHE A 176 -14.40 4.99 3.35
N ILE A 177 -14.59 6.25 2.93
CA ILE A 177 -15.66 6.58 1.98
C ILE A 177 -15.36 6.03 0.58
N VAL A 178 -14.09 5.99 0.18
CA VAL A 178 -13.66 5.35 -1.08
C VAL A 178 -13.95 3.85 -1.05
N LEU A 179 -13.62 3.15 0.05
CA LEU A 179 -14.01 1.75 0.22
C LEU A 179 -15.52 1.57 0.10
N TYR A 180 -16.30 2.36 0.83
CA TYR A 180 -17.75 2.24 0.79
C TYR A 180 -18.33 2.48 -0.61
N TYR A 181 -17.95 3.55 -1.30
CA TYR A 181 -18.47 3.89 -2.62
C TYR A 181 -18.00 2.93 -3.70
N PHE A 182 -16.71 2.62 -3.74
CA PHE A 182 -16.12 1.88 -4.83
C PHE A 182 -15.94 0.42 -4.50
N PHE A 183 -15.28 0.06 -3.41
CA PHE A 183 -15.04 -1.36 -3.08
C PHE A 183 -16.36 -2.10 -2.80
N TYR A 184 -17.25 -1.51 -1.99
CA TYR A 184 -18.52 -2.12 -1.59
C TYR A 184 -19.73 -1.67 -2.43
N LYS A 185 -19.54 -0.86 -3.49
CA LYS A 185 -20.62 -0.34 -4.35
C LYS A 185 -21.79 0.28 -3.56
N ARG A 186 -21.50 1.00 -2.48
CA ARG A 186 -22.48 1.59 -1.54
C ARG A 186 -23.43 0.57 -0.90
N SER A 187 -23.01 -0.69 -0.80
CA SER A 187 -23.82 -1.79 -0.30
C SER A 187 -23.09 -2.55 0.81
N LEU A 188 -23.53 -2.35 2.05
CA LEU A 188 -23.03 -3.08 3.22
C LEU A 188 -24.14 -3.98 3.77
N THR A 189 -24.59 -4.93 2.96
CA THR A 189 -25.83 -5.69 3.22
C THR A 189 -25.69 -6.86 4.18
N ASP A 190 -24.47 -7.26 4.51
CA ASP A 190 -24.19 -8.45 5.32
C ASP A 190 -23.03 -8.26 6.30
N PHE A 191 -22.98 -9.17 7.27
CA PHE A 191 -21.99 -9.19 8.34
C PHE A 191 -20.55 -9.31 7.83
N ASN A 192 -20.31 -10.02 6.74
CA ASN A 192 -18.97 -10.24 6.21
C ASN A 192 -18.41 -8.95 5.60
N ASN A 193 -19.23 -8.23 4.84
CA ASN A 193 -18.87 -6.94 4.26
C ASN A 193 -18.59 -5.89 5.35
N VAL A 194 -19.40 -5.85 6.40
CA VAL A 194 -19.18 -4.93 7.53
C VAL A 194 -17.91 -5.26 8.30
N ASN A 195 -17.62 -6.54 8.55
CA ASN A 195 -16.38 -6.94 9.22
C ASN A 195 -15.16 -6.65 8.35
N SER A 196 -15.21 -7.00 7.06
CA SER A 196 -14.14 -6.69 6.11
C SER A 196 -13.85 -5.19 6.04
N LEU A 197 -14.88 -4.34 6.02
CA LEU A 197 -14.71 -2.89 6.03
C LEU A 197 -14.05 -2.41 7.33
N ASN A 198 -14.49 -2.94 8.48
CA ASN A 198 -13.87 -2.64 9.76
C ASN A 198 -12.40 -3.07 9.79
N ASP A 199 -12.08 -4.27 9.31
CA ASP A 199 -10.73 -4.83 9.31
C ASP A 199 -9.81 -4.01 8.40
N PHE A 200 -10.25 -3.64 7.20
CA PHE A 200 -9.49 -2.76 6.31
C PHE A 200 -9.26 -1.38 6.90
N THR A 201 -10.29 -0.79 7.53
CA THR A 201 -10.17 0.52 8.18
C THR A 201 -9.18 0.48 9.34
N TRP A 202 -9.20 -0.60 10.13
CA TRP A 202 -8.24 -0.80 11.22
C TRP A 202 -6.82 -1.01 10.70
N LEU A 203 -6.65 -1.86 9.69
CA LEU A 203 -5.34 -2.13 9.12
C LEU A 203 -4.74 -0.89 8.45
N PHE A 204 -5.56 -0.07 7.80
CA PHE A 204 -5.15 1.24 7.27
C PHE A 204 -4.74 2.21 8.39
N LYS A 205 -5.43 2.20 9.54
CA LYS A 205 -5.02 2.98 10.72
C LYS A 205 -3.65 2.52 11.24
N GLU A 206 -3.44 1.21 11.37
CA GLU A 206 -2.15 0.65 11.80
C GLU A 206 -1.03 1.09 10.86
N LEU A 207 -1.27 1.00 9.55
CA LEU A 207 -0.36 1.50 8.51
C LEU A 207 -0.08 3.01 8.67
N SER A 208 -1.12 3.82 8.87
CA SER A 208 -0.99 5.27 9.04
C SER A 208 -0.17 5.63 10.28
N ASP A 209 -0.33 4.90 11.38
CA ASP A 209 0.45 5.11 12.60
C ASP A 209 1.92 4.72 12.40
N CYS A 210 2.21 3.66 11.66
CA CYS A 210 3.58 3.31 11.28
C CYS A 210 4.22 4.36 10.37
N ARG A 211 3.50 4.87 9.37
CA ARG A 211 3.95 5.95 8.47
C ARG A 211 4.37 7.22 9.23
N ASN A 212 3.70 7.52 10.35
CA ASN A 212 4.04 8.67 11.19
C ASN A 212 5.44 8.58 11.83
N LYS A 213 6.06 7.39 11.90
CA LYS A 213 7.45 7.23 12.39
C LYS A 213 8.49 7.80 11.42
N VAL A 214 8.14 8.01 10.15
CA VAL A 214 9.00 8.64 9.14
C VAL A 214 8.55 10.08 8.83
N HIS A 215 7.23 10.29 8.70
CA HIS A 215 6.69 11.53 8.12
C HIS A 215 6.49 12.68 9.13
N ARG A 216 6.56 12.49 10.46
CA ARG A 216 6.25 13.60 11.39
C ARG A 216 7.38 14.67 11.41
N GLY A 217 7.25 15.64 10.51
CA GLY A 217 8.07 16.86 10.45
C GLY A 217 7.79 17.91 11.53
N ASP A 218 6.81 17.68 12.42
CA ASP A 218 6.31 18.74 13.33
C ASP A 218 6.51 18.44 14.83
N GLY A 219 7.34 17.46 15.20
CA GLY A 219 7.69 17.23 16.62
C GLY A 219 6.53 16.84 17.56
N LYS A 220 5.33 16.57 17.05
CA LYS A 220 4.20 16.07 17.85
C LYS A 220 4.43 14.62 18.25
N GLU A 221 4.43 14.38 19.56
CA GLU A 221 4.51 13.03 20.13
C GLU A 221 3.29 12.20 19.71
N ASN A 222 3.52 10.90 19.55
CA ASN A 222 2.45 9.92 19.33
C ASN A 222 1.57 9.86 20.58
N THR A 223 0.26 9.69 20.39
CA THR A 223 -0.61 9.37 21.52
C THR A 223 -0.32 7.97 22.05
N ASP A 224 -0.70 7.68 23.29
CA ASP A 224 -0.52 6.34 23.88
C ASP A 224 -1.12 5.24 23.01
N SER A 225 -2.32 5.47 22.46
CA SER A 225 -2.98 4.52 21.55
C SER A 225 -2.21 4.31 20.23
N GLN A 226 -1.52 5.34 19.73
CA GLN A 226 -0.64 5.19 18.56
C GLN A 226 0.60 4.39 18.93
N ASN A 227 1.19 4.64 20.10
CA ASN A 227 2.35 3.89 20.58
C ASN A 227 2.02 2.41 20.82
N GLU A 228 0.86 2.10 21.41
CA GLU A 228 0.36 0.73 21.56
C GLU A 228 0.19 0.04 20.19
N THR A 229 -0.38 0.75 19.22
CA THR A 229 -0.56 0.25 17.86
C THR A 229 0.79 -0.06 17.20
N ILE A 230 1.75 0.86 17.31
CA ILE A 230 3.09 0.70 16.75
C ILE A 230 3.82 -0.46 17.44
N ALA A 231 3.77 -0.56 18.76
CA ALA A 231 4.37 -1.66 19.52
C ALA A 231 3.80 -3.01 19.10
N LYS A 232 2.46 -3.10 18.93
CA LYS A 232 1.80 -4.30 18.38
C LYS A 232 2.36 -4.66 16.99
N VAL A 233 2.59 -3.68 16.12
CA VAL A 233 3.15 -3.92 14.79
C VAL A 233 4.61 -4.39 14.87
N GLU A 234 5.43 -3.73 15.71
CA GLU A 234 6.85 -4.03 15.89
C GLU A 234 7.09 -5.46 16.40
N THR A 235 6.19 -6.01 17.22
CA THR A 235 6.31 -7.41 17.69
C THR A 235 6.27 -8.44 16.56
N ASN A 236 5.72 -8.11 15.39
CA ASN A 236 5.67 -9.02 14.24
C ASN A 236 5.66 -8.31 12.89
N THR A 237 6.71 -7.52 12.60
CA THR A 237 6.85 -6.78 11.34
C THR A 237 6.78 -7.69 10.11
N ALA A 238 7.30 -8.92 10.20
CA ALA A 238 7.22 -9.92 9.14
C ALA A 238 5.77 -10.18 8.70
N GLN A 239 4.86 -10.38 9.65
CA GLN A 239 3.44 -10.56 9.36
C GLN A 239 2.81 -9.28 8.79
N TYR A 240 3.22 -8.11 9.28
CA TYR A 240 2.64 -6.85 8.81
C TYR A 240 3.05 -6.45 7.40
N TYR A 241 4.22 -6.87 6.90
CA TYR A 241 4.50 -6.77 5.46
C TYR A 241 3.39 -7.44 4.65
N PHE A 242 3.06 -8.70 4.95
CA PHE A 242 2.00 -9.44 4.24
C PHE A 242 0.63 -8.80 4.40
N LYS A 243 0.27 -8.35 5.61
CA LYS A 243 -1.01 -7.67 5.84
C LYS A 243 -1.14 -6.39 5.01
N PHE A 244 -0.09 -5.58 4.96
CA PHE A 244 -0.11 -4.33 4.19
C PHE A 244 -0.13 -4.59 2.67
N TYR A 245 0.61 -5.59 2.18
CA TYR A 245 0.45 -6.04 0.78
C TYR A 245 -0.98 -6.47 0.47
N TYR A 246 -1.56 -7.31 1.32
CA TYR A 246 -2.93 -7.77 1.17
C TYR A 246 -3.92 -6.61 1.15
N LEU A 247 -3.76 -5.61 2.04
CA LEU A 247 -4.61 -4.43 2.04
C LEU A 247 -4.51 -3.65 0.72
N LEU A 248 -3.30 -3.44 0.21
CA LEU A 248 -3.08 -2.68 -1.04
C LEU A 248 -3.69 -3.43 -2.23
N GLU A 249 -3.40 -4.72 -2.37
CA GLU A 249 -3.89 -5.54 -3.47
C GLU A 249 -5.42 -5.58 -3.49
N GLN A 250 -6.05 -5.86 -2.35
CA GLN A 250 -7.52 -5.88 -2.25
C GLN A 250 -8.10 -4.52 -2.61
N PHE A 251 -7.55 -3.44 -2.06
CA PHE A 251 -8.04 -2.08 -2.31
C PHE A 251 -7.96 -1.71 -3.79
N VAL A 252 -6.82 -1.95 -4.43
CA VAL A 252 -6.61 -1.69 -5.86
C VAL A 252 -7.54 -2.54 -6.71
N TYR A 253 -7.66 -3.84 -6.41
CA TYR A 253 -8.54 -4.77 -7.11
C TYR A 253 -10.02 -4.33 -7.02
N GLY A 254 -10.49 -3.99 -5.82
CA GLY A 254 -11.88 -3.58 -5.61
C GLY A 254 -12.21 -2.26 -6.30
N ILE A 255 -11.29 -1.29 -6.32
CA ILE A 255 -11.46 -0.05 -7.08
C ILE A 255 -11.47 -0.33 -8.58
N GLN A 256 -10.51 -1.11 -9.07
CA GLN A 256 -10.35 -1.42 -10.49
C GLN A 256 -11.64 -2.01 -11.08
N ASN A 257 -12.25 -2.98 -10.41
CA ASN A 257 -13.45 -3.64 -10.93
C ASN A 257 -14.67 -2.73 -10.95
N ASN A 258 -14.72 -1.71 -10.10
CA ASN A 258 -15.93 -0.94 -9.88
C ASN A 258 -15.90 0.46 -10.52
N LEU A 259 -14.69 0.96 -10.84
CA LEU A 259 -14.52 2.13 -11.70
C LEU A 259 -14.62 1.78 -13.19
N LYS A 260 -14.20 0.57 -13.60
CA LYS A 260 -14.37 0.12 -15.00
C LYS A 260 -15.84 0.07 -15.43
N ASP A 261 -16.76 -0.17 -14.52
CA ASP A 261 -18.21 -0.17 -14.79
C ASP A 261 -18.76 1.24 -15.10
N LYS A 262 -17.97 2.31 -14.91
CA LYS A 262 -18.36 3.71 -15.18
C LYS A 262 -17.77 4.31 -16.47
N VAL A 263 -16.79 3.66 -17.11
CA VAL A 263 -16.10 4.13 -18.34
C VAL A 263 -16.55 3.29 -19.53
#